data_AF-A0A9X2WY64-F1
#
_entry.id   AF-A0A9X2WY64-F1
#
_cell.length_a   1.000
_cell.length_b   1.000
_cell.length_c   1.000
_cell.angle_alpha   90.00
_cell.angle_beta   90.00
_cell.angle_gamma   90.00
#
_symmetry.space_group_name_H-M   'P 1'
#
loop_
_entity.id
_entity.type
_entity.pdbx_description
1 polymer ?
#
loop_
_entity_poly.entity_id
_entity_poly.type
_entity_poly.pdbx_seq_one_letter_code
_entity_poly.pdbx_strand_id
1 'polypeptide(L)'
;MPLPLLWMGSAVIGAVLLADEREKRQQLERDRLLGKAPKYPVANRAMVAAPSQWQKGLKQVAPIPGSIVCCYVFGVIEHTGIWLGDDCLVELHGSGLVRAVSVKRFLAGRTGSQIYLACNHLHQPLIADAVLTRAEQAIYQYREYDLFDNNCHRFVWSCISQRGEEVVKGFNELNQKLAEYFNQAIYWDEMSKLNE
;
A
#
# COMPACT_ATOMS: atom_id res chain seq x y z
N MET A 1 24.66 36.98 18.83
CA MET A 1 24.01 36.07 17.86
C MET A 1 23.69 34.74 18.56
N PRO A 2 22.49 34.55 19.15
CA PRO A 2 22.14 33.32 19.86
C PRO A 2 21.48 32.35 18.86
N LEU A 3 22.28 31.68 18.04
CA LEU A 3 21.78 30.75 17.02
C LEU A 3 22.48 29.36 16.90
N PRO A 4 23.04 28.76 17.99
CA PRO A 4 23.29 27.30 17.99
C PRO A 4 22.34 26.45 18.86
N LEU A 5 21.72 27.02 19.90
CA LEU A 5 20.98 26.22 20.91
C LEU A 5 19.58 25.75 20.46
N LEU A 6 18.88 26.54 19.64
CA LEU A 6 17.54 26.19 19.14
C LEU A 6 17.54 24.99 18.17
N TRP A 7 18.64 24.79 17.43
CA TRP A 7 18.81 23.68 16.50
C TRP A 7 19.07 22.36 17.22
N MET A 8 19.81 22.38 18.34
CA MET A 8 20.01 21.16 19.13
C MET A 8 18.72 20.71 19.82
N GLY A 9 17.92 21.63 20.36
CA GLY A 9 16.63 21.29 20.99
C GLY A 9 15.65 20.64 20.01
N SER A 10 15.54 21.17 18.79
CA SER A 10 14.68 20.60 17.73
C SER A 10 15.17 19.24 17.23
N ALA A 11 16.49 19.06 17.07
CA ALA A 11 17.06 17.77 16.68
C ALA A 11 16.82 16.67 17.73
N VAL A 12 16.96 16.99 19.03
CA VAL A 12 16.69 16.04 20.12
C VAL A 12 15.22 15.64 20.16
N ILE A 13 14.30 16.61 20.06
CA ILE A 13 12.85 16.32 20.02
C ILE A 13 12.51 15.44 18.82
N GLY A 14 13.04 15.76 17.63
CA GLY A 14 12.84 14.95 16.43
C GLY A 14 13.35 13.51 16.59
N ALA A 15 14.54 13.33 17.19
CA ALA A 15 15.09 12.00 17.44
C ALA A 15 14.23 11.18 18.42
N VAL A 16 13.69 11.81 19.47
CA VAL A 16 12.80 11.16 20.44
C VAL A 16 11.49 10.73 19.78
N LEU A 17 10.88 11.59 18.97
CA LEU A 17 9.65 11.26 18.23
C LEU A 17 9.86 10.08 17.26
N LEU A 18 10.96 10.09 16.52
CA LEU A 18 11.31 8.99 15.62
C LEU A 18 11.56 7.67 16.36
N ALA A 19 12.16 7.73 17.56
CA ALA A 19 12.38 6.54 18.39
C ALA A 19 11.06 5.96 18.90
N ASP A 20 10.14 6.81 19.38
CA ASP A 20 8.81 6.41 19.85
C ASP A 20 7.97 5.79 18.72
N GLU A 21 7.98 6.37 17.52
CA GLU A 21 7.30 5.77 16.36
C GLU A 21 7.86 4.39 15.99
N ARG A 22 9.20 4.24 16.06
CA ARG A 22 9.85 2.97 15.78
C ARG A 22 9.48 1.90 16.82
N GLU A 23 9.43 2.26 18.10
CA GLU A 23 9.04 1.36 19.18
C GLU A 23 7.59 0.92 19.03
N LYS A 24 6.67 1.86 18.75
CA LYS A 24 5.25 1.57 18.48
C LYS A 24 5.09 0.58 17.33
N ARG A 25 5.83 0.75 16.24
CA ARG A 25 5.78 -0.19 15.11
C ARG A 25 6.34 -1.55 15.47
N GLN A 26 7.46 -1.63 16.20
CA GLN A 26 8.00 -2.90 16.67
C GLN A 26 7.02 -3.63 17.58
N GLN A 27 6.34 -2.91 18.46
CA GLN A 27 5.31 -3.47 19.32
C GLN A 27 4.13 -4.02 18.49
N LEU A 28 3.65 -3.25 17.50
CA LEU A 28 2.61 -3.70 16.59
C LEU A 28 2.99 -4.98 15.84
N GLU A 29 4.22 -5.07 15.31
CA GLU A 29 4.71 -6.27 14.63
C GLU A 29 4.78 -7.48 15.57
N ARG A 30 5.22 -7.29 16.82
CA ARG A 30 5.18 -8.36 17.84
C ARG A 30 3.75 -8.80 18.14
N ASP A 31 2.83 -7.86 18.27
CA ASP A 31 1.42 -8.17 18.52
C ASP A 31 0.79 -8.91 17.33
N ARG A 32 1.19 -8.61 16.09
CA ARG A 32 0.79 -9.37 14.89
C ARG A 32 1.27 -10.82 14.93
N LEU A 33 2.54 -11.03 15.28
CA LEU A 33 3.11 -12.38 15.44
C LEU A 33 2.41 -13.19 16.54
N LEU A 34 1.96 -12.53 17.61
CA LEU A 34 1.23 -13.15 18.72
C LEU A 34 -0.28 -13.27 18.46
N GLY A 35 -0.79 -12.82 17.31
CA GLY A 35 -2.22 -12.80 17.00
C GLY A 35 -3.05 -11.83 17.86
N LYS A 36 -2.41 -10.86 18.51
CA LYS A 36 -3.03 -9.85 19.39
C LYS A 36 -3.29 -8.51 18.69
N ALA A 37 -2.76 -8.33 17.48
CA ALA A 37 -2.97 -7.11 16.72
C ALA A 37 -4.46 -6.88 16.38
N PRO A 38 -4.92 -5.61 16.27
CA PRO A 38 -6.31 -5.30 15.98
C PRO A 38 -6.82 -5.96 14.69
N LYS A 39 -7.81 -6.85 14.80
CA LYS A 39 -8.45 -7.45 13.62
C LYS A 39 -9.30 -6.44 12.83
N TYR A 40 -9.89 -5.48 13.52
CA TYR A 40 -10.81 -4.49 12.96
C TYR A 40 -10.24 -3.06 13.08
N PRO A 41 -10.68 -2.11 12.24
CA PRO A 41 -10.28 -0.71 12.33
C PRO A 41 -10.48 -0.12 13.73
N VAL A 42 -9.54 0.72 14.18
CA VAL A 42 -9.60 1.37 15.50
C VAL A 42 -9.78 2.87 15.31
N ALA A 43 -10.79 3.48 15.95
CA ALA A 43 -11.01 4.93 15.95
C ALA A 43 -10.98 5.57 14.54
N ASN A 44 -11.75 5.01 13.58
CA ASN A 44 -11.80 5.39 12.17
C ASN A 44 -10.49 5.23 11.37
N ARG A 45 -9.46 4.60 11.94
CA ARG A 45 -8.24 4.25 11.19
C ARG A 45 -8.39 2.86 10.58
N ALA A 46 -8.77 2.84 9.31
CA ALA A 46 -8.83 1.64 8.49
C ALA A 46 -7.44 1.02 8.28
N MET A 47 -6.43 1.85 8.05
CA MET A 47 -5.03 1.46 7.90
C MET A 47 -4.33 1.51 9.26
N VAL A 48 -4.00 0.34 9.81
CA VAL A 48 -3.32 0.21 11.11
C VAL A 48 -1.80 0.21 10.95
N ALA A 49 -1.28 -0.35 9.84
CA ALA A 49 0.12 -0.22 9.46
C ALA A 49 0.24 0.31 8.02
N ALA A 50 0.86 1.48 7.89
CA ALA A 50 1.18 2.08 6.61
C ALA A 50 2.45 1.45 5.99
N PRO A 51 2.60 1.52 4.64
CA PRO A 51 3.86 1.18 3.99
C PRO A 51 5.01 2.00 4.62
N SER A 52 6.22 1.44 4.71
CA SER A 52 7.37 2.22 5.19
C SER A 52 8.68 1.69 4.68
N GLN A 53 9.43 2.59 4.03
CA GLN A 53 10.76 2.29 3.52
C GLN A 53 11.82 2.25 4.63
N TRP A 54 11.57 2.97 5.73
CA TRP A 54 12.54 3.18 6.82
C TRP A 54 12.37 2.19 7.95
N GLN A 55 11.14 1.73 8.18
CA GLN A 55 10.81 0.81 9.26
C GLN A 55 10.29 -0.48 8.66
N LYS A 56 11.21 -1.41 8.41
CA LYS A 56 10.87 -2.75 7.92
C LYS A 56 10.06 -3.52 8.95
N GLY A 57 9.04 -4.22 8.48
CA GLY A 57 8.28 -5.17 9.30
C GLY A 57 9.14 -6.36 9.72
N LEU A 58 8.63 -7.16 10.66
CA LEU A 58 9.35 -8.37 11.09
C LEU A 58 9.17 -9.54 10.09
N LYS A 59 8.19 -9.43 9.20
CA LYS A 59 7.83 -10.47 8.24
C LYS A 59 7.58 -9.85 6.86
N GLN A 60 8.11 -10.52 5.84
CA GLN A 60 7.77 -10.25 4.44
C GLN A 60 6.70 -11.23 3.96
N VAL A 61 5.88 -10.81 3.01
CA VAL A 61 4.73 -11.58 2.52
C VAL A 61 4.89 -11.85 1.03
N ALA A 62 4.73 -13.11 0.63
CA ALA A 62 4.76 -13.49 -0.78
C ALA A 62 3.47 -13.03 -1.48
N PRO A 63 3.58 -12.42 -2.67
CA PRO A 63 2.40 -12.04 -3.43
C PRO A 63 1.74 -13.29 -4.01
N ILE A 64 0.42 -13.30 -4.02
CA ILE A 64 -0.39 -14.29 -4.73
C ILE A 64 -1.31 -13.58 -5.73
N PRO A 65 -1.69 -14.20 -6.86
CA PRO A 65 -2.52 -13.54 -7.88
C PRO A 65 -3.77 -12.88 -7.29
N GLY A 66 -4.00 -11.62 -7.66
CA GLY A 66 -5.05 -10.77 -7.11
C GLY A 66 -4.64 -9.95 -5.87
N SER A 67 -3.42 -10.12 -5.35
CA SER A 67 -2.92 -9.28 -4.24
C SER A 67 -2.92 -7.82 -4.64
N ILE A 68 -3.43 -6.97 -3.75
CA ILE A 68 -3.39 -5.52 -3.92
C ILE A 68 -2.01 -5.03 -3.51
N VAL A 69 -1.35 -4.29 -4.40
CA VAL A 69 0.03 -3.84 -4.20
C VAL A 69 0.12 -2.32 -4.14
N CYS A 70 1.11 -1.81 -3.41
CA CYS A 70 1.51 -0.40 -3.51
C CYS A 70 3.03 -0.23 -3.49
N CYS A 71 3.50 0.90 -3.99
CA CYS A 71 4.86 1.39 -3.82
C CYS A 71 4.84 2.91 -3.63
N TYR A 72 5.98 3.48 -3.25
CA TYR A 72 6.13 4.93 -3.17
C TYR A 72 6.73 5.55 -4.44
N VAL A 73 6.18 6.68 -4.84
CA VAL A 73 6.67 7.62 -5.85
C VAL A 73 7.21 8.84 -5.11
N PHE A 74 8.45 9.25 -5.42
CA PHE A 74 9.17 10.33 -4.74
C PHE A 74 9.20 10.27 -3.20
N GLY A 75 8.96 9.09 -2.62
CA GLY A 75 9.06 8.80 -1.18
C GLY A 75 7.82 9.19 -0.38
N VAL A 76 6.83 9.81 -1.03
CA VAL A 76 5.70 10.46 -0.36
C VAL A 76 4.34 10.18 -1.01
N ILE A 77 4.30 9.77 -2.28
CA ILE A 77 3.04 9.49 -2.99
C ILE A 77 2.92 7.99 -3.18
N GLU A 78 1.79 7.40 -2.83
CA GLU A 78 1.53 5.97 -3.10
C GLU A 78 1.06 5.77 -4.53
N HIS A 79 1.53 4.68 -5.14
CA HIS A 79 1.00 4.17 -6.40
C HIS A 79 0.60 2.72 -6.23
N THR A 80 -0.58 2.38 -6.74
CA THR A 80 -1.23 1.07 -6.48
C THR A 80 -1.46 0.28 -7.75
N GLY A 81 -1.55 -1.04 -7.60
CA GLY A 81 -1.81 -1.99 -8.67
C GLY A 81 -2.34 -3.31 -8.13
N ILE A 82 -2.47 -4.30 -9.02
CA ILE A 82 -2.92 -5.65 -8.68
C ILE A 82 -1.90 -6.65 -9.23
N TRP A 83 -1.43 -7.54 -8.37
CA TRP A 83 -0.52 -8.62 -8.74
C TRP A 83 -1.20 -9.64 -9.65
N LEU A 84 -0.58 -9.97 -10.79
CA LEU A 84 -1.08 -11.00 -11.71
C LEU A 84 -0.42 -12.36 -11.46
N GLY A 85 0.87 -12.35 -11.11
CA GLY A 85 1.70 -13.56 -11.03
C GLY A 85 3.01 -13.38 -11.79
N ASP A 86 4.00 -14.22 -11.52
CA ASP A 86 5.23 -14.34 -12.34
C ASP A 86 5.91 -13.00 -12.70
N ASP A 87 6.30 -12.24 -11.66
CA ASP A 87 6.89 -10.90 -11.79
C ASP A 87 5.98 -9.84 -12.44
N CYS A 88 4.71 -10.15 -12.70
CA CYS A 88 3.78 -9.31 -13.43
C CYS A 88 2.68 -8.75 -12.54
N LEU A 89 2.35 -7.47 -12.76
CA LEU A 89 1.25 -6.76 -12.11
C LEU A 89 0.60 -5.77 -13.10
N VAL A 90 -0.66 -5.44 -12.86
CA VAL A 90 -1.38 -4.41 -13.62
C VAL A 90 -1.37 -3.07 -12.88
N GLU A 91 -1.18 -1.99 -13.63
CA GLU A 91 -1.31 -0.62 -13.14
C GLU A 91 -2.07 0.26 -14.14
N LEU A 92 -2.69 1.32 -13.63
CA LEU A 92 -3.10 2.47 -14.45
C LEU A 92 -1.91 3.42 -14.59
N HIS A 93 -1.39 3.57 -15.80
CA HIS A 93 -0.32 4.52 -16.09
C HIS A 93 -0.84 5.96 -16.15
N GLY A 94 0.02 6.95 -15.89
CA GLY A 94 -0.34 8.38 -15.98
C GLY A 94 -0.74 8.86 -17.38
N SER A 95 -0.55 8.02 -18.41
CA SER A 95 -1.12 8.27 -19.76
C SER A 95 -2.56 7.78 -19.91
N GLY A 96 -3.19 7.24 -18.86
CA GLY A 96 -4.52 6.64 -18.94
C GLY A 96 -4.57 5.18 -19.41
N LEU A 97 -3.45 4.62 -19.84
CA LEU A 97 -3.40 3.22 -20.29
C LEU A 97 -3.29 2.29 -19.08
N VAL A 98 -4.21 1.32 -18.98
CA VAL A 98 -4.06 0.17 -18.09
C VAL A 98 -3.10 -0.82 -18.74
N ARG A 99 -2.00 -1.14 -18.04
CA ARG A 99 -0.92 -1.96 -18.58
C ARG A 99 -0.45 -3.01 -17.58
N ALA A 100 -0.10 -4.18 -18.10
CA ALA A 100 0.67 -5.18 -17.38
C ALA A 100 2.16 -4.82 -17.45
N VAL A 101 2.85 -4.85 -16.32
CA VAL A 101 4.27 -4.48 -16.20
C VAL A 101 4.99 -5.41 -15.23
N SER A 102 6.29 -5.55 -15.41
CA SER A 102 7.14 -6.25 -14.45
C SER A 102 7.31 -5.46 -13.15
N VAL A 103 7.74 -6.10 -12.05
CA VAL A 103 8.14 -5.40 -10.80
C VAL A 103 9.18 -4.32 -11.10
N LYS A 104 10.18 -4.65 -11.92
CA LYS A 104 11.21 -3.69 -12.32
C LYS A 104 10.62 -2.45 -12.99
N ARG A 105 9.65 -2.64 -13.89
CA ARG A 105 9.01 -1.53 -14.61
C ARG A 105 8.01 -0.77 -13.73
N PHE A 106 7.35 -1.45 -12.80
CA PHE A 106 6.53 -0.83 -11.78
C PHE A 106 7.36 0.06 -10.86
N LEU A 107 8.58 -0.29 -10.49
CA LEU A 107 9.41 0.58 -9.65
C LEU A 107 10.20 1.63 -10.45
N ALA A 108 10.32 1.47 -11.77
CA ALA A 108 11.12 2.35 -12.61
C ALA A 108 10.61 3.81 -12.60
N GLY A 109 11.52 4.77 -12.40
CA GLY A 109 11.19 6.20 -12.34
C GLY A 109 10.49 6.62 -11.04
N ARG A 110 10.45 5.74 -10.04
CA ARG A 110 9.91 5.98 -8.70
C ARG A 110 11.06 5.84 -7.69
N THR A 111 11.01 6.58 -6.59
CA THR A 111 12.05 6.48 -5.55
C THR A 111 11.83 5.31 -4.61
N GLY A 112 10.65 4.68 -4.63
CA GLY A 112 10.39 3.45 -3.91
C GLY A 112 11.21 2.30 -4.47
N SER A 113 11.88 1.57 -3.57
CA SER A 113 12.64 0.35 -3.88
C SER A 113 11.90 -0.93 -3.49
N GLN A 114 10.71 -0.79 -2.90
CA GLN A 114 9.95 -1.86 -2.26
C GLN A 114 8.49 -1.81 -2.71
N ILE A 115 7.90 -2.97 -2.85
CA ILE A 115 6.45 -3.17 -3.02
C ILE A 115 5.89 -3.65 -1.68
N TYR A 116 4.68 -3.22 -1.37
CA TYR A 116 3.94 -3.64 -0.19
C TYR A 116 2.60 -4.25 -0.61
N LEU A 117 2.13 -5.22 0.18
CA LEU A 117 0.87 -5.93 -0.05
C LEU A 117 -0.16 -5.50 0.99
N ALA A 118 -1.41 -5.29 0.57
CA ALA A 118 -2.51 -5.10 1.51
C ALA A 118 -2.84 -6.44 2.18
N CYS A 119 -2.65 -6.50 3.50
CA CYS A 119 -2.78 -7.70 4.31
C CYS A 119 -3.70 -7.45 5.51
N ASN A 120 -4.11 -8.56 6.14
CA ASN A 120 -4.79 -8.54 7.43
C ASN A 120 -3.81 -8.49 8.62
N HIS A 121 -4.36 -8.55 9.83
CA HIS A 121 -3.62 -8.56 11.11
C HIS A 121 -2.64 -9.75 11.29
N LEU A 122 -2.70 -10.78 10.43
CA LEU A 122 -1.89 -12.01 10.51
C LEU A 122 -0.88 -12.15 9.36
N HIS A 123 -0.58 -11.05 8.64
CA HIS A 123 0.28 -11.05 7.46
C HIS A 123 -0.23 -11.95 6.32
N GLN A 124 -1.55 -12.01 6.14
CA GLN A 124 -2.16 -12.70 5.00
C GLN A 124 -2.67 -11.67 3.98
N PRO A 125 -2.31 -11.79 2.68
CA PRO A 125 -2.82 -10.91 1.64
C PRO A 125 -4.35 -10.92 1.58
N LEU A 126 -4.95 -9.75 1.42
CA LEU A 126 -6.38 -9.57 1.21
C LEU A 126 -6.69 -9.57 -0.28
N ILE A 127 -7.59 -10.47 -0.72
CA ILE A 127 -7.90 -10.71 -2.13
C ILE A 127 -9.40 -10.82 -2.29
N ALA A 128 -9.95 -10.05 -3.21
CA ALA A 128 -11.35 -10.12 -3.57
C ALA A 128 -11.56 -11.12 -4.72
N ASP A 129 -12.62 -11.92 -4.66
CA ASP A 129 -12.83 -13.08 -5.54
C ASP A 129 -12.65 -12.81 -7.04
N ALA A 130 -13.08 -11.63 -7.51
CA ALA A 130 -13.07 -11.28 -8.94
C ALA A 130 -11.99 -10.26 -9.32
N VAL A 131 -11.11 -9.87 -8.39
CA VAL A 131 -10.14 -8.79 -8.61
C VAL A 131 -9.15 -9.13 -9.73
N LEU A 132 -8.68 -10.38 -9.77
CA LEU A 132 -7.71 -10.85 -10.75
C LEU A 132 -8.32 -10.82 -12.17
N THR A 133 -9.48 -11.44 -12.34
CA THR A 133 -10.16 -11.49 -13.64
C THR A 133 -10.47 -10.09 -14.17
N ARG A 134 -10.89 -9.15 -13.31
CA ARG A 134 -11.15 -7.76 -13.74
C ARG A 134 -9.88 -7.00 -14.06
N ALA A 135 -8.82 -7.22 -13.29
CA ALA A 135 -7.50 -6.67 -13.57
C ALA A 135 -7.01 -7.10 -14.97
N GLU A 136 -7.13 -8.39 -15.28
CA GLU A 136 -6.74 -8.95 -16.58
C GLU A 136 -7.60 -8.40 -17.73
N GLN A 137 -8.92 -8.35 -17.56
CA GLN A 137 -9.85 -7.81 -18.56
C GLN A 137 -9.62 -6.33 -18.84
N ALA A 138 -9.11 -5.58 -17.86
CA ALA A 138 -8.83 -4.16 -17.99
C ALA A 138 -7.54 -3.85 -18.76
N ILE A 139 -6.66 -4.83 -18.99
CA ILE A 139 -5.39 -4.62 -19.70
C ILE A 139 -5.68 -4.08 -21.12
N TYR A 140 -4.90 -3.09 -21.55
CA TYR A 140 -5.05 -2.35 -22.81
C TYR A 140 -6.31 -1.48 -22.92
N GLN A 141 -7.14 -1.41 -21.88
CA GLN A 141 -8.18 -0.40 -21.83
C GLN A 141 -7.59 0.97 -21.49
N TYR A 142 -8.18 1.98 -22.10
CA TYR A 142 -7.89 3.38 -21.80
C TYR A 142 -8.89 3.91 -20.78
N ARG A 143 -8.39 4.66 -19.80
CA ARG A 143 -9.18 5.44 -18.85
C ARG A 143 -8.67 6.87 -18.86
N GLU A 144 -9.58 7.82 -18.92
CA GLU A 144 -9.21 9.23 -18.86
C GLU A 144 -8.59 9.52 -17.49
N TYR A 145 -7.27 9.69 -17.42
CA TYR A 145 -6.53 9.81 -16.16
C TYR A 145 -6.63 11.22 -15.60
N ASP A 146 -7.07 11.32 -14.36
CA ASP A 146 -7.03 12.54 -13.54
C ASP A 146 -6.42 12.17 -12.18
N LEU A 147 -5.43 12.94 -11.72
CA LEU A 147 -4.76 12.70 -10.44
C LEU A 147 -5.74 12.71 -9.25
N PHE A 148 -6.81 13.49 -9.34
CA PHE A 148 -7.80 13.68 -8.28
C PHE A 148 -9.03 12.78 -8.47
N ASP A 149 -9.42 12.50 -9.72
CA ASP A 149 -10.68 11.80 -10.03
C ASP A 149 -10.52 10.41 -10.67
N ASN A 150 -9.45 10.14 -11.41
CA ASN A 150 -9.23 8.88 -12.14
C ASN A 150 -7.79 8.35 -11.97
N ASN A 151 -7.42 8.15 -10.71
CA ASN A 151 -6.10 7.71 -10.31
C ASN A 151 -5.96 6.17 -10.20
N CYS A 152 -4.77 5.72 -9.86
CA CYS A 152 -4.45 4.30 -9.69
C CYS A 152 -5.28 3.62 -8.58
N HIS A 153 -5.65 4.34 -7.53
CA HIS A 153 -6.45 3.80 -6.42
C HIS A 153 -7.88 3.51 -6.85
N ARG A 154 -8.50 4.42 -7.63
CA ARG A 154 -9.82 4.21 -8.23
C ARG A 154 -9.81 3.03 -9.19
N PHE A 155 -8.73 2.84 -9.95
CA PHE A 155 -8.56 1.67 -10.79
C PHE A 155 -8.60 0.36 -9.97
N VAL A 156 -7.77 0.25 -8.92
CA VAL A 156 -7.76 -0.92 -8.03
C VAL A 156 -9.14 -1.16 -7.42
N TRP A 157 -9.79 -0.12 -6.90
CA TRP A 157 -11.13 -0.24 -6.34
C TRP A 157 -12.17 -0.74 -7.34
N SER A 158 -12.11 -0.25 -8.59
CA SER A 158 -13.03 -0.70 -9.64
C SER A 158 -12.86 -2.18 -10.00
N CYS A 159 -11.67 -2.75 -9.78
CA CYS A 159 -11.45 -4.18 -9.93
C CYS A 159 -12.08 -5.00 -8.78
N ILE A 160 -12.31 -4.39 -7.60
CA ILE A 160 -12.84 -5.06 -6.40
C ILE A 160 -14.36 -4.99 -6.35
N SER A 161 -14.96 -3.80 -6.40
CA SER A 161 -16.30 -3.57 -5.82
C SER A 161 -17.53 -3.85 -6.71
N GLN A 162 -17.37 -4.28 -7.96
CA GLN A 162 -18.44 -4.46 -8.98
C GLN A 162 -19.29 -3.22 -9.32
N ARG A 163 -19.41 -2.24 -8.42
CA ARG A 163 -20.45 -1.19 -8.46
C ARG A 163 -20.18 -0.04 -9.42
N GLY A 164 -19.16 -0.15 -10.28
CA GLY A 164 -18.77 0.94 -11.18
C GLY A 164 -18.27 2.17 -10.41
N GLU A 165 -17.53 3.00 -11.14
CA GLU A 165 -17.18 4.42 -10.98
C GLU A 165 -17.16 5.17 -9.62
N GLU A 166 -17.30 4.53 -8.47
CA GLU A 166 -17.13 5.19 -7.17
C GLU A 166 -15.79 5.92 -7.15
N VAL A 167 -15.85 7.22 -6.84
CA VAL A 167 -14.66 8.06 -6.76
C VAL A 167 -13.82 7.57 -5.59
N VAL A 168 -12.52 7.39 -5.84
CA VAL A 168 -11.52 7.12 -4.82
C VAL A 168 -10.42 8.15 -5.02
N LYS A 169 -10.41 9.17 -4.16
CA LYS A 169 -9.59 10.37 -4.31
C LYS A 169 -8.14 10.15 -3.94
N GLY A 170 -7.84 9.09 -3.17
CA GLY A 170 -6.49 8.85 -2.68
C GLY A 170 -6.35 7.56 -1.89
N PHE A 171 -5.12 7.32 -1.44
CA PHE A 171 -4.73 6.10 -0.74
C PHE A 171 -5.51 5.86 0.56
N ASN A 172 -5.79 6.91 1.35
CA ASN A 172 -6.56 6.77 2.58
C ASN A 172 -8.00 6.31 2.34
N GLU A 173 -8.65 6.85 1.31
CA GLU A 173 -10.02 6.46 0.94
C GLU A 173 -10.06 5.03 0.38
N LEU A 174 -9.04 4.64 -0.40
CA LEU A 174 -8.85 3.24 -0.79
C LEU A 174 -8.80 2.34 0.44
N ASN A 175 -7.97 2.66 1.44
CA ASN A 175 -7.85 1.86 2.66
C ASN A 175 -9.17 1.77 3.45
N GLN A 176 -9.96 2.84 3.51
CA GLN A 176 -11.30 2.81 4.12
C GLN A 176 -12.21 1.83 3.40
N LYS A 177 -12.30 1.94 2.07
CA LYS A 177 -13.11 1.06 1.23
C LYS A 177 -12.66 -0.40 1.30
N LEU A 178 -11.36 -0.66 1.33
CA LEU A 178 -10.81 -2.01 1.53
C LEU A 178 -11.20 -2.56 2.91
N ALA A 179 -11.07 -1.76 3.97
CA ALA A 179 -11.42 -2.21 5.32
C ALA A 179 -12.91 -2.54 5.45
N GLU A 180 -13.78 -1.73 4.84
CA GLU A 180 -15.22 -1.98 4.76
C GLU A 180 -15.51 -3.26 3.96
N TYR A 181 -14.92 -3.41 2.78
CA TYR A 181 -15.13 -4.57 1.91
C TYR A 181 -14.70 -5.89 2.56
N PHE A 182 -13.50 -5.92 3.16
CA PHE A 182 -12.96 -7.12 3.79
C PHE A 182 -13.40 -7.31 5.26
N ASN A 183 -14.11 -6.33 5.83
CA ASN A 183 -14.47 -6.25 7.24
C ASN A 183 -13.27 -6.49 8.19
N GLN A 184 -12.13 -5.88 7.86
CA GLN A 184 -10.84 -6.08 8.53
C GLN A 184 -10.00 -4.82 8.49
N ALA A 185 -9.11 -4.64 9.47
CA ALA A 185 -8.08 -3.61 9.41
C ALA A 185 -7.04 -3.92 8.31
N ILE A 186 -6.52 -2.87 7.68
CA ILE A 186 -5.53 -2.96 6.61
C ILE A 186 -4.12 -2.74 7.15
N TYR A 187 -3.21 -3.62 6.74
CA TYR A 187 -1.79 -3.59 7.04
C TYR A 187 -0.99 -3.72 5.75
N TRP A 188 -0.05 -2.82 5.51
CA TRP A 188 0.81 -2.88 4.33
C TRP A 188 2.15 -3.53 4.67
N ASP A 189 2.27 -4.82 4.36
CA ASP A 189 3.47 -5.62 4.60
C ASP A 189 4.43 -5.55 3.41
N GLU A 190 5.75 -5.55 3.65
CA GLU A 190 6.76 -5.59 2.58
C GLU A 190 6.64 -6.93 1.81
N MET A 191 6.63 -6.84 0.48
CA MET A 191 6.58 -7.99 -0.40
C MET A 191 7.90 -8.76 -0.32
N SER A 192 7.84 -10.09 -0.17
CA SER A 192 9.04 -10.93 -0.26
C SER A 192 9.57 -10.93 -1.69
N LYS A 193 10.89 -11.08 -1.86
CA LYS A 193 11.46 -11.31 -3.19
C LYS A 193 10.85 -12.57 -3.80
N LEU A 194 10.60 -12.54 -5.11
CA LEU A 194 10.34 -13.76 -5.86
C LEU A 194 11.61 -14.60 -5.83
N ASN A 195 11.48 -15.89 -5.54
CA ASN A 195 12.60 -16.81 -5.67
C ASN A 195 12.92 -16.92 -7.17
N GLU A 196 14.16 -16.63 -7.55
CA GLU A 196 14.70 -16.84 -8.91
C GLU A 196 14.79 -18.33 -9.25
#